data_AF-A0A368FL03-F1
#
_entry.id   AF-A0A368FL03-F1
#
_cell.length_a   1.000
_cell.length_b   1.000
_cell.length_c   1.000
_cell.angle_alpha   90.00
_cell.angle_beta   90.00
_cell.angle_gamma   90.00
#
_symmetry.space_group_name_H-M   'P 1'
#
loop_
_entity.id
_entity.type
_entity.pdbx_description
1 polymer ?
#
loop_
_entity_poly.entity_id
_entity_poly.type
_entity_poly.pdbx_seq_one_letter_code
_entity_poly.pdbx_strand_id
1 'polypeptide(L)'
;MIRALKEVLGEINTKLTAVNDELNAKMAESVNNSRPAQQAQYCGPYKLEKTLGKGQTGLVKTGTHCITGRKVAIKIVNKEKLSESVLQKNMYHLNQTSLPGNNL
;
A
#
# COMPACT_ATOMS: atom_id res chain seq x y z
N MET A 1 40.89 7.34 -38.05
CA MET A 1 40.96 6.21 -37.11
C MET A 1 40.42 6.57 -35.72
N ILE A 2 41.01 7.52 -34.98
CA ILE A 2 40.55 7.91 -33.62
C ILE A 2 39.12 8.48 -33.57
N ARG A 3 38.71 9.27 -34.59
CA ARG A 3 37.35 9.86 -34.65
C ARG A 3 36.27 8.78 -34.76
N ALA A 4 36.45 7.83 -35.66
CA ALA A 4 35.54 6.69 -35.82
C ALA A 4 35.41 5.86 -34.54
N LEU A 5 36.49 5.71 -33.75
CA LEU A 5 36.43 5.01 -32.47
C LEU A 5 35.56 5.74 -31.43
N LYS A 6 35.62 7.08 -31.40
CA LYS A 6 34.80 7.90 -30.50
C LYS A 6 33.33 7.90 -30.89
N GLU A 7 33.04 7.88 -32.19
CA GLU A 7 31.67 7.77 -32.71
C GLU A 7 31.06 6.43 -32.32
N VAL A 8 31.77 5.32 -32.56
CA VAL A 8 31.31 3.97 -32.17
C VAL A 8 31.09 3.86 -30.66
N LEU A 9 32.00 4.41 -29.84
CA LEU A 9 31.83 4.42 -28.39
C LEU A 9 30.62 5.26 -27.94
N GLY A 10 30.38 6.39 -28.60
CA GLY A 10 29.22 7.24 -28.36
C GLY A 10 27.91 6.51 -28.65
N GLU A 11 27.82 5.85 -29.81
CA GLU A 11 26.64 5.06 -30.19
C GLU A 11 26.36 3.92 -29.20
N ILE A 12 27.40 3.22 -28.76
CA ILE A 12 27.26 2.14 -27.75
C ILE A 12 26.73 2.70 -26.44
N ASN A 13 27.28 3.81 -25.96
CA ASN A 13 26.83 4.45 -24.72
C ASN A 13 25.37 4.90 -24.82
N THR A 14 24.97 5.54 -25.93
CA THR A 14 23.57 5.96 -26.14
C THR A 14 22.61 4.78 -26.17
N LYS A 15 22.96 3.68 -26.85
CA LYS A 15 22.14 2.46 -26.87
C LYS A 15 22.03 1.83 -25.48
N LEU A 16 23.13 1.81 -24.72
CA LEU A 16 23.13 1.27 -23.36
C LEU A 16 22.23 2.07 -22.42
N THR A 17 22.26 3.40 -22.50
CA THR A 17 21.37 4.28 -21.72
C THR A 17 19.90 4.01 -22.07
N ALA A 18 19.56 3.92 -23.36
CA ALA A 18 18.19 3.64 -23.78
C ALA A 18 17.67 2.28 -23.29
N VAL A 19 18.50 1.24 -23.34
CA VAL A 19 18.15 -0.10 -22.80
C VAL A 19 17.95 -0.05 -21.29
N ASN A 20 18.79 0.70 -20.57
CA ASN A 20 18.67 0.86 -19.13
C ASN A 20 17.37 1.58 -18.74
N ASP A 21 16.99 2.64 -19.47
CA ASP A 21 15.74 3.37 -19.24
C ASP A 21 14.50 2.52 -19.53
N GLU A 22 14.51 1.74 -20.62
CA GLU A 22 13.42 0.80 -20.94
C GLU A 22 13.27 -0.30 -19.89
N LEU A 23 14.39 -0.84 -19.40
CA LEU A 23 14.37 -1.83 -18.32
C LEU A 23 13.80 -1.24 -17.03
N ASN A 24 14.21 -0.02 -16.68
CA ASN A 24 13.73 0.66 -15.49
C ASN A 24 12.22 0.98 -15.58
N ALA A 25 11.73 1.35 -16.77
CA ALA A 25 10.30 1.52 -17.04
C ALA A 25 9.51 0.21 -16.88
N LYS A 26 10.00 -0.90 -17.44
CA LYS A 26 9.37 -2.24 -17.28
C LYS A 26 9.39 -2.74 -15.83
N MET A 27 10.45 -2.42 -15.07
CA MET A 27 10.53 -2.74 -13.64
C MET A 27 9.55 -1.90 -12.81
N ALA A 28 9.34 -0.62 -13.16
CA ALA A 28 8.33 0.19 -12.51
C ALA A 28 6.90 -0.32 -12.77
N GLU A 29 6.62 -0.85 -13.97
CA GLU A 29 5.33 -1.46 -14.30
C GLU A 29 5.10 -2.81 -13.60
N SER A 30 6.12 -3.67 -13.49
CA SER A 30 5.99 -4.99 -12.88
C SER A 30 5.73 -4.93 -11.36
N VAL A 31 6.20 -3.89 -10.67
CA VAL A 31 5.90 -3.64 -9.25
C VAL A 31 4.44 -3.21 -9.03
N ASN A 32 3.75 -2.70 -10.05
CA ASN A 32 2.37 -2.21 -9.94
C ASN A 32 1.30 -3.26 -10.33
N ASN A 33 1.72 -4.38 -10.95
CA ASN A 33 0.83 -5.44 -11.44
C ASN A 33 0.67 -6.64 -10.49
N SER A 34 1.36 -6.64 -9.34
CA SER A 34 1.06 -7.51 -8.21
C SER A 34 -0.02 -6.88 -7.31
N ARG A 35 -1.11 -6.37 -7.92
CA ARG A 35 -2.39 -6.33 -7.22
C ARG A 35 -2.96 -7.73 -7.40
N PRO A 36 -2.87 -8.65 -6.41
CA PRO A 36 -3.55 -9.92 -6.53
C PRO A 36 -5.00 -9.61 -6.91
N ALA A 37 -5.44 -10.16 -8.04
CA ALA A 37 -6.73 -9.90 -8.67
C ALA A 37 -7.81 -9.78 -7.59
N GLN A 38 -8.19 -8.52 -7.26
CA GLN A 38 -9.03 -8.05 -6.14
C GLN A 38 -9.65 -9.17 -5.28
N GLN A 39 -8.82 -10.00 -4.64
CA GLN A 39 -9.33 -11.00 -3.73
C GLN A 39 -9.80 -10.18 -2.54
N ALA A 40 -11.13 -10.16 -2.36
CA ALA A 40 -11.75 -9.49 -1.23
C ALA A 40 -11.01 -9.96 0.03
N GLN A 41 -10.31 -9.03 0.67
CA GLN A 41 -9.51 -9.33 1.84
C GLN A 41 -10.45 -9.26 3.05
N TYR A 42 -10.41 -10.26 3.94
CA TYR A 42 -11.31 -10.32 5.09
C TYR A 42 -10.53 -10.27 6.40
N CYS A 43 -11.11 -9.63 7.42
CA CYS A 43 -10.66 -9.66 8.81
C CYS A 43 -11.86 -10.03 9.69
N GLY A 44 -11.95 -11.30 10.08
CA GLY A 44 -13.14 -11.80 10.78
C GLY A 44 -14.42 -11.55 9.95
N PRO A 45 -15.51 -11.01 10.54
CA PRO A 45 -16.77 -10.77 9.83
C PRO A 45 -16.75 -9.50 8.98
N TYR A 46 -15.58 -8.89 8.73
CA TYR A 46 -15.46 -7.65 7.98
C TYR A 46 -14.74 -7.86 6.65
N LYS A 47 -15.35 -7.39 5.57
CA LYS A 47 -14.74 -7.27 4.25
C LYS A 47 -13.93 -5.97 4.18
N LEU A 48 -12.63 -6.07 3.95
CA LEU A 48 -11.74 -4.94 3.73
C LEU A 48 -11.94 -4.40 2.31
N GLU A 49 -11.87 -3.08 2.21
CA GLU A 49 -12.00 -2.34 0.96
C GLU A 49 -10.75 -1.48 0.74
N LYS A 50 -10.94 -0.24 0.25
CA LYS A 50 -9.85 0.69 -0.03
C LYS A 50 -9.12 1.11 1.26
N THR A 51 -7.85 1.45 1.11
CA THR A 51 -7.10 2.10 2.18
C THR A 51 -7.62 3.51 2.38
N LEU A 52 -8.02 3.84 3.62
CA LEU A 52 -8.46 5.17 4.02
C LEU A 52 -7.26 6.05 4.39
N GLY A 53 -6.25 5.48 5.05
CA GLY A 53 -5.05 6.22 5.44
C GLY A 53 -3.90 5.32 5.88
N LYS A 54 -2.68 5.79 5.68
CA LYS A 54 -1.46 5.20 6.24
C LYS A 54 -0.89 6.23 7.22
N GLY A 55 -0.70 5.86 8.48
CA GLY A 55 -0.15 6.75 9.50
C GLY A 55 0.83 6.05 10.41
N GLN A 56 1.39 6.81 11.35
CA GLN A 56 2.38 6.33 12.32
C GLN A 56 1.88 5.13 13.14
N THR A 57 0.59 5.14 13.48
CA THR A 57 -0.04 4.10 14.31
C THR A 57 -0.54 2.89 13.52
N GLY A 58 -0.31 2.86 12.20
CA GLY A 58 -0.68 1.75 11.34
C GLY A 58 -1.47 2.15 10.09
N LEU A 59 -2.13 1.15 9.50
CA LEU A 59 -2.88 1.25 8.26
C LEU A 59 -4.38 1.28 8.59
N VAL A 60 -5.12 2.24 8.06
CA VAL A 60 -6.57 2.29 8.16
C VAL A 60 -7.17 1.96 6.80
N LYS A 61 -8.07 0.97 6.76
CA LYS A 61 -8.86 0.60 5.59
C LYS A 61 -10.34 0.86 5.86
N THR A 62 -11.10 1.20 4.82
CA THR A 62 -12.55 1.09 4.91
C THR A 62 -12.93 -0.38 4.83
N GLY A 63 -14.05 -0.74 5.43
CA GLY A 63 -14.60 -2.07 5.30
C GLY A 63 -16.10 -2.09 5.51
N THR A 64 -16.69 -3.26 5.25
CA THR A 64 -18.12 -3.51 5.45
C THR A 64 -18.27 -4.72 6.36
N HIS A 65 -19.08 -4.60 7.41
CA HIS A 65 -19.46 -5.76 8.22
C HIS A 65 -20.38 -6.68 7.40
N CYS A 66 -19.97 -7.91 7.16
CA CYS A 66 -20.65 -8.82 6.25
C CYS A 66 -22.08 -9.15 6.68
N ILE A 67 -22.34 -9.14 7.99
CA ILE A 67 -23.66 -9.52 8.54
C ILE A 67 -24.62 -8.32 8.53
N THR A 68 -24.17 -7.14 8.95
CA THR A 68 -25.05 -5.97 9.10
C THR A 68 -24.99 -4.98 7.94
N GLY A 69 -24.06 -5.15 6.99
CA GLY A 69 -23.84 -4.24 5.86
C GLY A 69 -23.28 -2.87 6.24
N ARG A 70 -22.98 -2.61 7.52
CA ARG A 70 -22.51 -1.31 7.99
C ARG A 70 -21.08 -1.02 7.52
N LYS A 71 -20.87 0.20 7.02
CA LYS A 71 -19.53 0.72 6.71
C LYS A 71 -18.77 1.04 7.99
N VAL A 72 -17.54 0.59 8.06
CA VAL A 72 -16.65 0.75 9.21
C VAL A 72 -15.24 1.15 8.77
N ALA A 73 -14.48 1.76 9.67
CA ALA A 73 -13.04 1.94 9.52
C ALA A 73 -12.31 0.84 10.31
N ILE A 74 -11.38 0.15 9.63
CA ILE A 74 -10.60 -0.96 10.19
C ILE A 74 -9.14 -0.50 10.32
N LYS A 75 -8.67 -0.37 11.56
CA LYS A 75 -7.29 0.01 11.87
C LYS A 75 -6.44 -1.25 12.07
N ILE A 76 -5.49 -1.46 11.18
CA ILE A 76 -4.52 -2.56 11.17
C ILE A 76 -3.23 -2.03 11.76
N VAL A 77 -2.78 -2.66 12.83
CA VAL A 77 -1.63 -2.21 13.63
C VAL A 77 -0.53 -3.26 13.56
N ASN A 78 0.67 -2.87 13.16
CA ASN A 78 1.83 -3.76 13.20
C ASN A 78 2.44 -3.73 14.61
N LYS A 79 2.39 -4.85 15.31
CA LYS A 79 2.89 -5.01 16.69
C LYS A 79 4.40 -4.77 16.79
N GLU A 80 5.17 -5.07 15.75
CA GLU A 80 6.64 -4.92 15.78
C GLU A 80 7.08 -3.45 15.69
N LYS A 81 6.23 -2.58 15.13
CA LYS A 81 6.54 -1.16 14.89
C LYS A 81 6.06 -0.25 16.00
N LEU A 82 5.41 -0.77 17.04
CA LEU A 82 4.86 0.00 18.14
C LEU A 82 5.28 -0.59 19.47
N SER A 83 5.61 0.27 20.43
CA SER A 83 5.85 -0.14 21.81
C SER A 83 4.56 -0.63 22.47
N GLU A 84 4.70 -1.57 23.41
CA GLU A 84 3.59 -2.20 24.11
C GLU A 84 2.68 -1.18 24.82
N SER A 85 3.25 -0.12 25.39
CA SER A 85 2.52 0.98 26.02
C SER A 85 1.63 1.77 25.03
N VAL A 86 2.09 1.95 23.79
CA VAL A 86 1.32 2.65 22.74
C VAL A 86 0.23 1.74 22.17
N LEU A 87 0.50 0.44 22.03
CA LEU A 87 -0.52 -0.55 21.63
C LEU A 87 -1.66 -0.60 22.64
N GLN A 88 -1.32 -0.67 23.92
CA GLN A 88 -2.27 -0.74 25.02
C GLN A 88 -3.16 0.52 25.08
N LYS A 89 -2.57 1.72 24.98
CA LYS A 89 -3.33 2.98 24.93
C LYS A 89 -4.27 3.07 23.72
N ASN A 90 -3.83 2.63 22.54
CA ASN A 90 -4.64 2.63 21.33
C ASN A 90 -5.84 1.67 21.43
N MET A 91 -5.64 0.48 22.03
CA MET A 91 -6.71 -0.50 22.18
C MET A 91 -7.80 0.00 23.15
N TYR A 92 -7.40 0.62 24.26
CA TYR A 92 -8.35 1.19 25.23
C TYR A 92 -9.15 2.37 24.67
N HIS A 93 -8.54 3.23 23.85
CA HIS A 93 -9.26 4.37 23.25
C HIS A 93 -10.29 3.95 22.20
N LEU A 94 -9.99 2.92 21.39
CA LEU A 94 -10.90 2.46 20.34
C LEU A 94 -12.16 1.77 20.88
N ASN A 95 -12.08 1.13 22.05
CA ASN A 95 -13.25 0.58 22.75
C ASN A 95 -14.15 1.65 23.37
N GLN A 96 -13.71 2.92 23.45
CA GLN A 96 -14.49 4.01 24.03
C GLN A 96 -15.22 4.86 22.98
N THR A 97 -14.84 4.79 21.69
CA THR A 97 -15.50 5.53 20.61
C THR A 97 -16.47 4.65 19.84
N SER A 98 -17.56 4.23 20.48
CA SER A 98 -18.75 3.80 19.73
C SER A 98 -19.44 5.06 19.21
N LEU A 99 -19.44 5.28 17.89
CA LEU A 99 -20.13 6.43 17.29
C LEU A 99 -21.62 6.35 17.67
N PRO A 100 -22.18 7.35 18.39
CA PRO A 100 -23.61 7.37 18.64
C PRO A 100 -24.35 7.66 17.33
N GLY A 101 -25.24 6.74 16.95
CA GLY A 101 -26.46 6.98 16.17
C GLY A 101 -26.33 7.67 14.81
N ASN A 102 -26.45 6.89 13.73
CA ASN A 102 -27.13 7.36 12.52
C ASN A 102 -28.52 6.68 12.48
N ASN A 103 -29.52 7.37 13.04
CA ASN A 103 -30.93 7.23 12.66
C ASN A 103 -31.34 8.60 12.12
N LEU A 104 -31.37 8.71 10.80
CA LEU A 104 -32.16 9.69 10.05
C LEU A 104 -33.15 8.89 9.20
#